data_AF-A0A843LI04-F1
#
_entry.id   AF-A0A843LI04-F1
#
_cell.length_a   1.000
_cell.length_b   1.000
_cell.length_c   1.000
_cell.angle_alpha   90.00
_cell.angle_beta   90.00
_cell.angle_gamma   90.00
#
_symmetry.space_group_name_H-M   'P 1'
#
loop_
_entity.id
_entity.type
_entity.pdbx_description
1 polymer ?
#
loop_
_entity_poly.entity_id
_entity_poly.type
_entity_poly.pdbx_seq_one_letter_code
_entity_poly.pdbx_strand_id
1 'polypeptide(L)'
;MRINNQAKVGLVTVICLLCQGYIFTYLLHVQPNPVISFVPLLPYIAYIYARGRRAWYYKKPLYWMAAVVALTVLDIAPFALENYLS
;
A
#
# COMPACT_ATOMS: atom_id res chain seq x y z
N MET A 1 6.00 22.52 10.62
CA MET A 1 5.17 22.45 9.40
C MET A 1 4.08 21.40 9.56
N ARG A 2 2.82 21.71 9.25
CA ARG A 2 1.69 20.76 9.26
C ARG A 2 1.64 20.02 7.92
N ILE A 3 1.86 18.70 7.94
CA ILE A 3 1.79 17.87 6.72
C ILE A 3 0.34 17.74 6.25
N ASN A 4 0.08 18.01 4.96
CA ASN A 4 -1.23 17.82 4.33
C ASN A 4 -1.61 16.33 4.34
N ASN A 5 -2.90 16.03 4.52
CA ASN A 5 -3.46 14.68 4.46
C ASN A 5 -3.06 13.92 3.18
N GLN A 6 -2.87 14.62 2.04
CA GLN A 6 -2.34 13.98 0.82
C GLN A 6 -0.95 13.41 1.02
N ALA A 7 -0.07 14.25 1.54
CA ALA A 7 1.32 13.89 1.77
C ALA A 7 1.41 12.78 2.82
N LYS A 8 0.49 12.74 3.81
CA LYS A 8 0.44 11.63 4.78
C LYS A 8 0.11 10.30 4.11
N VAL A 9 -1.01 10.23 3.36
CA VAL A 9 -1.41 8.97 2.69
C VAL A 9 -0.36 8.56 1.64
N GLY A 10 0.16 9.53 0.88
CA GLY A 10 1.22 9.28 -0.10
C GLY A 10 2.51 8.77 0.53
N LEU A 11 2.93 9.33 1.67
CA LEU A 11 4.12 8.88 2.39
C LEU A 11 3.96 7.46 2.92
N VAL A 12 2.79 7.10 3.47
CA VAL A 12 2.52 5.71 3.87
C VAL A 12 2.57 4.77 2.66
N THR A 13 2.04 5.20 1.52
CA THR A 13 2.08 4.43 0.27
C THR A 13 3.50 4.16 -0.19
N VAL A 14 4.36 5.19 -0.20
CA VAL A 14 5.78 5.03 -0.55
C VAL A 14 6.49 4.09 0.41
N ILE A 15 6.25 4.21 1.72
CA ILE A 15 6.82 3.28 2.70
C ILE A 15 6.39 1.85 2.41
N CYS A 16 5.10 1.60 2.17
CA CYS A 16 4.60 0.27 1.83
C CYS A 16 5.24 -0.30 0.57
N LEU A 17 5.38 0.50 -0.50
CA LEU A 17 6.03 0.06 -1.74
C LEU A 17 7.51 -0.32 -1.51
N LEU A 18 8.24 0.48 -0.73
CA LEU A 18 9.64 0.19 -0.38
C LEU A 18 9.75 -1.07 0.50
N CYS A 19 8.89 -1.21 1.51
CA CYS A 19 8.85 -2.40 2.35
C CYS A 19 8.51 -3.65 1.55
N GLN A 20 7.52 -3.58 0.66
CA GLN A 20 7.14 -4.69 -0.21
C GLN A 20 8.28 -5.10 -1.13
N GLY A 21 8.95 -4.14 -1.78
CA GLY A 21 10.13 -4.40 -2.61
C GLY A 21 11.28 -5.03 -1.81
N TYR A 22 11.52 -4.56 -0.59
CA TYR A 22 12.53 -5.13 0.31
C TYR A 22 12.20 -6.57 0.69
N ILE A 23 10.96 -6.84 1.12
CA ILE A 23 10.53 -8.17 1.55
C ILE A 23 10.61 -9.16 0.38
N PHE A 24 10.13 -8.79 -0.80
CA PHE A 24 10.21 -9.67 -1.97
C PHE A 24 11.64 -9.97 -2.39
N THR A 25 12.51 -8.96 -2.42
CA THR A 25 13.89 -9.12 -2.89
C THR A 25 14.77 -9.85 -1.88
N TYR A 26 14.71 -9.47 -0.60
CA TYR A 26 15.69 -9.89 0.41
C TYR A 26 15.20 -10.96 1.37
N LEU A 27 13.88 -11.05 1.63
CA LEU A 27 13.35 -12.08 2.52
C LEU A 27 12.85 -13.28 1.72
N LEU A 28 11.99 -13.02 0.74
CA LEU A 28 11.31 -14.07 -0.01
C LEU A 28 12.10 -14.51 -1.25
N HIS A 29 13.08 -13.73 -1.71
CA HIS A 29 13.88 -14.00 -2.91
C HIS A 29 13.03 -14.25 -4.17
N VAL A 30 11.89 -13.59 -4.27
CA VAL A 30 10.96 -13.69 -5.40
C VAL A 30 10.94 -12.39 -6.20
N GLN A 31 10.71 -12.50 -7.51
CA GLN A 31 10.39 -11.37 -8.38
C GLN A 31 8.91 -11.43 -8.75
N PRO A 32 8.03 -10.79 -7.96
CA PRO A 32 6.62 -10.76 -8.28
C PRO A 32 6.38 -9.93 -9.53
N ASN A 33 5.29 -10.24 -10.23
CA ASN A 33 4.86 -9.48 -11.39
C ASN A 33 4.76 -7.98 -11.00
N PRO A 34 5.32 -7.06 -11.79
CA PRO A 34 5.28 -5.62 -11.48
C PRO A 34 3.86 -5.11 -11.17
N VAL A 35 2.82 -5.69 -11.75
CA VAL A 35 1.42 -5.35 -11.44
C VAL A 35 1.11 -5.51 -9.94
N ILE A 36 1.58 -6.59 -9.32
CA ILE A 36 1.38 -6.89 -7.89
C ILE A 36 2.16 -5.89 -7.03
N SER A 37 3.37 -5.53 -7.46
CA SER A 37 4.19 -4.53 -6.79
C SER A 37 3.59 -3.11 -6.77
N PHE A 38 2.64 -2.81 -7.67
CA PHE A 38 1.94 -1.52 -7.72
C PHE A 38 0.57 -1.51 -7.04
N VAL A 39 0.09 -2.65 -6.51
CA VAL A 39 -1.22 -2.74 -5.84
C VAL A 39 -1.38 -1.76 -4.66
N PRO A 40 -0.38 -1.52 -3.79
CA PRO A 40 -0.51 -0.52 -2.72
C PRO A 40 -0.72 0.91 -3.21
N LEU A 41 -0.46 1.17 -4.49
CA LEU A 41 -0.63 2.46 -5.15
C LEU A 41 -2.10 2.71 -5.51
N LEU A 42 -2.91 1.66 -5.67
CA LEU A 42 -4.33 1.76 -6.04
C LEU A 42 -5.17 2.52 -4.99
N PRO A 43 -5.08 2.25 -3.67
CA PRO A 43 -5.77 3.04 -2.67
C PRO A 43 -5.34 4.50 -2.66
N TYR A 44 -4.08 4.81 -2.98
CA TYR A 44 -3.61 6.19 -3.04
C TYR A 44 -4.21 6.94 -4.23
N ILE A 45 -4.26 6.31 -5.40
CA ILE A 45 -4.94 6.87 -6.58
C ILE A 45 -6.42 7.08 -6.26
N ALA A 46 -7.09 6.06 -5.72
CA ALA A 46 -8.48 6.14 -5.31
C ALA A 46 -8.72 7.27 -4.29
N TYR A 47 -7.81 7.47 -3.33
CA TYR A 47 -7.87 8.57 -2.37
C TYR A 47 -7.81 9.95 -3.05
N ILE A 48 -6.93 10.13 -4.04
CA ILE A 48 -6.83 11.40 -4.78
C ILE A 48 -8.13 11.69 -5.53
N TYR A 49 -8.66 10.71 -6.26
CA TYR A 49 -9.92 10.87 -7.01
C TYR A 49 -11.10 11.15 -6.10
N ALA A 50 -11.14 10.48 -4.96
CA ALA A 50 -12.31 10.52 -4.12
C ALA A 50 -12.34 11.68 -3.12
N ARG A 51 -11.19 12.32 -2.87
CA ARG A 51 -11.11 13.61 -2.16
C ARG A 51 -12.03 14.69 -2.74
N GLY A 52 -12.25 14.67 -4.06
CA GLY A 52 -13.16 15.62 -4.73
C GLY A 52 -14.64 15.37 -4.44
N ARG A 53 -15.01 14.25 -3.81
CA ARG A 53 -16.40 13.85 -3.56
C ARG A 53 -16.83 14.11 -2.12
N ARG A 54 -18.14 14.35 -1.92
CA ARG A 54 -18.74 14.81 -0.66
C ARG A 54 -18.85 13.77 0.46
N ALA A 55 -18.47 12.50 0.24
CA ALA A 55 -18.69 11.44 1.22
C ALA A 55 -17.71 11.50 2.41
N TRP A 56 -18.22 11.18 3.60
CA TRP A 56 -17.54 11.42 4.89
C TRP A 56 -16.24 10.62 5.07
N TYR A 57 -16.16 9.43 4.47
CA TYR A 57 -15.01 8.51 4.49
C TYR A 57 -13.78 9.07 3.74
N TYR A 58 -13.99 9.95 2.74
CA TYR A 58 -12.90 10.58 1.97
C TYR A 58 -12.12 11.63 2.76
N LYS A 59 -12.69 12.13 3.87
CA LYS A 59 -12.04 13.13 4.72
C LYS A 59 -11.13 12.54 5.78
N LYS A 60 -11.15 11.22 6.00
CA LYS A 60 -10.38 10.57 7.05
C LYS A 60 -9.14 9.86 6.48
N PRO A 61 -7.94 10.49 6.50
CA PRO A 61 -6.73 9.92 5.91
C PRO A 61 -6.33 8.58 6.53
N LEU A 62 -6.69 8.34 7.80
CA LEU A 62 -6.40 7.09 8.52
C LEU A 62 -7.01 5.85 7.84
N TYR A 63 -8.22 5.94 7.29
CA TYR A 63 -8.84 4.79 6.62
C TYR A 63 -8.10 4.43 5.32
N TRP A 64 -7.62 5.44 4.60
CA TRP A 64 -6.84 5.25 3.37
C TRP A 64 -5.46 4.69 3.67
N MET A 65 -4.80 5.18 4.73
CA MET A 65 -3.54 4.59 5.20
C MET A 65 -3.73 3.13 5.63
N ALA A 66 -4.80 2.82 6.36
CA ALA A 66 -5.12 1.44 6.74
C ALA A 66 -5.39 0.55 5.51
N ALA A 67 -6.09 1.06 4.48
CA ALA A 67 -6.34 0.32 3.24
C ALA A 67 -5.04 0.01 2.48
N VAL A 68 -4.13 0.97 2.38
CA VAL A 68 -2.79 0.76 1.80
C VAL A 68 -2.05 -0.35 2.54
N VAL A 69 -1.99 -0.28 3.87
CA VAL A 69 -1.29 -1.27 4.69
C VAL A 69 -1.94 -2.65 4.56
N ALA A 70 -3.27 -2.74 4.63
CA ALA A 70 -3.99 -3.99 4.51
C ALA A 70 -3.75 -4.67 3.16
N LEU A 71 -3.79 -3.92 2.06
CA LEU A 71 -3.47 -4.47 0.74
C LEU A 71 -2.01 -4.92 0.64
N THR A 72 -1.08 -4.13 1.17
CA THR A 72 0.35 -4.50 1.17
C THR A 72 0.56 -5.84 1.88
N VAL A 73 -0.11 -6.06 3.02
CA VAL A 73 -0.04 -7.34 3.74
C VAL A 73 -0.68 -8.46 2.93
N LEU A 74 -1.84 -8.22 2.30
CA LEU A 74 -2.50 -9.20 1.44
C LEU A 74 -1.66 -9.57 0.21
N ASP A 75 -0.91 -8.63 -0.35
CA ASP A 75 -0.01 -8.89 -1.48
C ASP A 75 1.16 -9.76 -1.08
N ILE A 76 1.73 -9.55 0.12
CA ILE A 76 2.89 -10.30 0.61
C ILE A 76 2.49 -11.69 1.13
N ALA A 77 1.30 -11.80 1.76
CA ALA A 77 0.82 -13.01 2.41
C ALA A 77 0.91 -14.29 1.56
N PRO A 78 0.46 -14.35 0.29
CA PRO A 78 0.53 -15.58 -0.49
C PRO A 78 1.98 -16.03 -0.74
N PHE A 79 2.88 -15.09 -1.05
CA PHE A 79 4.29 -15.41 -1.29
C PHE A 79 5.02 -15.83 0.00
N ALA A 80 4.67 -15.21 1.13
CA ALA A 80 5.22 -15.59 2.41
C ALA A 80 4.75 -16.98 2.86
N LEU A 81 3.47 -17.31 2.62
CA LEU A 81 2.92 -18.62 2.95
C LEU A 81 3.54 -19.72 2.08
N GLU A 82 3.70 -19.46 0.78
CA GLU A 82 4.34 -20.40 -0.15
C GLU A 82 5.81 -20.66 0.24
N ASN A 83 6.58 -19.61 0.55
CA ASN A 83 7.99 -19.72 0.95
C ASN A 83 8.19 -20.46 2.29
N TYR A 84 7.24 -20.34 3.23
CA TYR A 84 7.33 -21.05 4.52
C TYR A 84 6.96 -22.53 4.43
N LEU A 85 6.16 -22.91 3.42
CA LEU A 85 5.71 -24.29 3.21
C LEU A 85 6.64 -25.10 2.27
N SER A 86 7.59 -24.44 1.61
CA SER A 86 8.62 -25.02 0.74
C SER A 86 9.93 -25.29 1.47
#